data_AF-A0A9E5F1P2-F1
#
_entry.id   AF-A0A9E5F1P2-F1
#
_cell.length_a   1.000
_cell.length_b   1.000
_cell.length_c   1.000
_cell.angle_alpha   90.00
_cell.angle_beta   90.00
_cell.angle_gamma   90.00
#
_symmetry.space_group_name_H-M   'P 1'
#
loop_
_entity.id
_entity.type
_entity.pdbx_description
1 polymer ?
#
loop_
_entity_poly.entity_id
_entity_poly.type
_entity_poly.pdbx_seq_one_letter_code
_entity_poly.pdbx_strand_id
1 'polypeptide(L)'
;MITKDLSEVLSQLKRGKPVALPTETVYGLAANALDARAVSKIFALKERPLDHPLIVHVSSLEQARSLATSFPKDAEVLAKAFWPGPLTLVLPKKPQVPDLTTGGMQSVAIRIPNHP
;
A
#
# COMPACT_ATOMS: atom_id res chain seq x y z
N MET A 1 16.22 -13.47 6.18
CA MET A 1 15.53 -14.62 6.78
C MET A 1 14.21 -14.78 6.06
N ILE A 2 13.89 -15.99 5.60
CA ILE A 2 12.59 -16.32 5.00
C ILE A 2 11.79 -17.03 6.08
N THR A 3 10.56 -16.57 6.38
CA THR A 3 9.72 -17.10 7.46
C THR A 3 8.25 -17.12 7.04
N LYS A 4 7.46 -17.98 7.69
CA LYS A 4 5.99 -17.99 7.61
C LYS A 4 5.34 -17.49 8.92
N ASP A 5 6.15 -17.09 9.91
CA ASP A 5 5.65 -16.56 11.18
C ASP A 5 5.15 -15.12 11.00
N LEU A 6 3.82 -14.96 10.97
CA LEU A 6 3.18 -13.66 10.85
C LEU A 6 3.45 -12.75 12.05
N SER A 7 3.66 -13.30 13.25
CA SER A 7 3.95 -12.50 14.45
C SER A 7 5.31 -11.82 14.33
N GLU A 8 6.30 -12.55 13.79
CA GLU A 8 7.61 -12.00 13.49
C GLU A 8 7.52 -10.90 12.42
N VAL A 9 6.83 -11.18 11.31
CA VAL A 9 6.63 -10.20 10.22
C VAL A 9 5.96 -8.92 10.72
N LEU A 10 4.89 -9.05 11.49
CA LEU A 10 4.19 -7.92 12.10
C LEU A 10 5.10 -7.13 13.05
N SER A 11 5.95 -7.81 13.82
CA SER A 11 6.95 -7.16 14.68
C SER A 11 7.95 -6.33 13.87
N GLN A 12 8.47 -6.85 12.75
CA GLN A 12 9.38 -6.09 11.89
C GLN A 12 8.68 -4.87 11.26
N LEU A 13 7.45 -5.03 10.75
CA LEU A 13 6.67 -3.94 10.19
C LEU A 13 6.37 -2.85 11.24
N LYS A 14 5.98 -3.23 12.47
CA LYS A 14 5.76 -2.31 13.60
C LYS A 14 7.02 -1.56 14.00
N ARG A 15 8.19 -2.19 13.86
CA ARG A 15 9.51 -1.55 14.06
C ARG A 15 9.95 -0.69 12.86
N GLY A 16 9.08 -0.50 11.87
CA GLY A 16 9.34 0.29 10.67
C GLY A 16 10.41 -0.32 9.78
N LYS A 17 10.58 -1.65 9.78
CA LYS A 17 11.50 -2.35 8.87
C LYS A 17 10.73 -2.86 7.65
N PRO A 18 11.24 -2.64 6.42
CA PRO A 18 10.63 -3.20 5.22
C PRO A 18 10.67 -4.73 5.22
N VAL A 19 9.61 -5.35 4.71
CA VAL A 19 9.46 -6.81 4.57
C VAL A 19 9.04 -7.15 3.15
N ALA A 20 9.71 -8.12 2.52
CA ALA A 20 9.26 -8.67 1.25
C ALA A 20 8.08 -9.63 1.46
N LEU A 21 6.96 -9.38 0.80
CA LEU A 21 5.73 -10.17 0.89
C LEU A 21 5.35 -10.72 -0.49
N PRO A 22 4.93 -11.99 -0.59
CA PRO A 22 4.35 -12.50 -1.82
C PRO A 22 2.98 -11.86 -2.07
N THR A 23 2.63 -11.65 -3.35
CA THR A 23 1.25 -11.41 -3.79
C THR A 23 0.95 -12.30 -5.00
N GLU A 24 -0.29 -12.34 -5.45
CA GLU A 24 -0.72 -13.03 -6.67
C GLU A 24 -0.09 -12.48 -7.96
N THR A 25 0.48 -11.27 -7.91
CA THR A 25 1.15 -10.64 -9.06
C THR A 25 2.66 -10.76 -9.01
N VAL A 26 3.29 -10.20 -7.97
CA VAL A 26 4.74 -10.15 -7.79
C VAL A 26 5.04 -10.02 -6.31
N TYR A 27 6.29 -10.27 -5.90
CA TYR A 27 6.73 -9.91 -4.56
C TYR A 27 6.74 -8.38 -4.39
N GLY A 28 6.16 -7.91 -3.29
CA GLY A 28 6.20 -6.50 -2.89
C GLY A 28 7.16 -6.28 -1.73
N LEU A 29 7.95 -5.19 -1.76
CA LEU A 29 8.67 -4.73 -0.58
C LEU A 29 7.76 -3.78 0.20
N ALA A 30 7.24 -4.25 1.34
CA ALA A 30 6.20 -3.58 2.11
C ALA A 30 6.77 -2.89 3.36
N ALA A 31 6.12 -1.79 3.73
CA ALA A 31 6.30 -1.08 4.99
C ALA A 31 4.96 -0.45 5.38
N ASN A 32 4.84 0.08 6.60
CA ASN A 32 3.63 0.81 6.99
C ASN A 32 3.48 2.08 6.12
N ALA A 33 2.47 2.11 5.25
CA ALA A 33 2.22 3.21 4.32
C ALA A 33 1.91 4.56 4.99
N LEU A 34 1.55 4.56 6.28
CA LEU A 34 1.25 5.75 7.08
C LEU A 34 2.45 6.25 7.90
N ASP A 35 3.57 5.51 7.93
CA ASP A 35 4.82 5.97 8.57
C ASP A 35 5.84 6.35 7.49
N ALA A 36 6.01 7.66 7.26
CA ALA A 36 6.96 8.18 6.29
C ALA A 36 8.40 7.68 6.51
N ARG A 37 8.81 7.43 7.77
CA ARG A 37 10.15 6.91 8.06
C ARG A 37 10.27 5.45 7.61
N ALA A 38 9.23 4.64 7.77
CA ALA A 38 9.21 3.27 7.29
C ALA A 38 9.21 3.22 5.75
N VAL A 39 8.42 4.10 5.11
CA VAL A 39 8.36 4.23 3.65
C VAL A 39 9.70 4.68 3.07
N SER A 40 10.40 5.63 3.70
CA SER A 40 11.72 6.11 3.23
C SER A 40 12.74 4.98 3.06
N LYS A 41 12.66 3.93 3.89
CA LYS A 41 13.54 2.76 3.80
C LYS A 41 13.27 1.92 2.55
N ILE A 42 12.04 1.90 2.03
CA ILE A 42 11.74 1.24 0.74
C ILE A 42 12.49 1.96 -0.38
N PHE A 43 12.39 3.30 -0.42
CA PHE A 43 13.07 4.10 -1.44
C PHE A 43 14.59 3.93 -1.36
N ALA A 44 15.17 4.00 -0.16
CA ALA A 44 16.60 3.79 0.06
C ALA A 44 17.07 2.40 -0.37
N LEU A 45 16.35 1.33 0.01
CA LEU A 45 16.73 -0.05 -0.33
C LEU A 45 16.61 -0.36 -1.83
N LYS A 46 15.66 0.26 -2.53
CA LYS A 46 15.45 0.04 -3.96
C LYS A 46 16.17 1.04 -4.85
N GLU A 47 16.88 2.01 -4.26
CA GLU A 47 17.43 3.17 -4.96
C GLU A 47 16.37 3.83 -5.87
N ARG A 48 15.12 3.90 -5.36
CA ARG A 48 13.97 4.37 -6.12
C ARG A 48 13.86 5.90 -6.02
N PRO A 49 13.58 6.61 -7.13
CA PRO A 49 13.26 8.04 -7.11
C PRO A 49 12.07 8.34 -6.18
N LEU A 50 12.15 9.42 -5.40
CA LEU A 50 11.15 9.75 -4.37
C LEU A 50 9.80 10.20 -4.96
N ASP A 51 9.80 10.65 -6.21
CA ASP A 51 8.63 11.06 -6.98
C ASP A 51 7.88 9.87 -7.62
N HIS A 52 8.40 8.63 -7.49
CA HIS A 52 7.73 7.42 -7.97
C HIS A 52 6.81 6.84 -6.88
N PRO A 53 5.48 7.06 -6.94
CA PRO A 53 4.55 6.67 -5.88
C PRO A 53 4.56 5.16 -5.61
N LEU A 54 4.08 4.78 -4.42
CA LEU A 54 3.89 3.39 -4.01
C LEU A 54 2.39 3.04 -3.99
N ILE A 55 2.08 1.76 -4.23
CA ILE A 55 0.73 1.22 -4.09
C ILE A 55 0.51 0.85 -2.61
N VAL A 56 -0.58 1.35 -2.03
CA VAL A 56 -1.00 0.99 -0.67
C VAL A 56 -1.90 -0.24 -0.71
N HIS A 57 -1.42 -1.34 -0.11
CA HIS A 57 -2.24 -2.52 0.11
C HIS A 57 -3.12 -2.36 1.36
N VAL A 58 -4.40 -2.67 1.21
CA VAL A 58 -5.40 -2.66 2.30
C VAL A 58 -6.17 -3.98 2.32
N SER A 59 -6.79 -4.33 3.44
CA SER A 59 -7.52 -5.59 3.61
C SER A 59 -9.03 -5.47 3.40
N SER A 60 -9.57 -4.25 3.29
CA SER A 60 -11.00 -4.03 3.12
C SER A 60 -11.33 -2.74 2.36
N LEU A 61 -12.54 -2.67 1.82
CA LEU A 61 -13.07 -1.46 1.19
C LEU A 61 -13.19 -0.29 2.18
N GLU A 62 -13.49 -0.58 3.45
CA GLU A 62 -13.55 0.42 4.51
C GLU A 62 -12.17 1.06 4.74
N GLN A 63 -11.11 0.26 4.78
CA GLN A 63 -9.75 0.76 4.89
C GLN A 63 -9.34 1.55 3.63
N ALA A 64 -9.76 1.12 2.43
CA ALA A 64 -9.54 1.91 1.21
C ALA A 64 -10.20 3.30 1.30
N ARG A 65 -11.47 3.36 1.73
CA ARG A 65 -12.22 4.61 1.94
C ARG A 65 -11.64 5.46 3.06
N SER A 66 -10.97 4.87 4.04
CA SER A 66 -10.30 5.64 5.10
C SER A 66 -9.09 6.41 4.57
N LEU A 67 -8.49 5.99 3.43
CA LEU A 67 -7.32 6.63 2.83
C LEU A 67 -7.64 7.63 1.70
N ALA A 68 -8.84 7.54 1.11
CA ALA A 68 -9.28 8.44 0.03
C ALA A 68 -10.29 9.48 0.53
N THR A 69 -10.25 10.72 0.01
CA THR A 69 -11.22 11.77 0.33
C THR A 69 -12.54 11.58 -0.41
N SER A 70 -12.50 10.96 -1.58
CA SER A 70 -13.69 10.61 -2.37
C SER A 70 -13.57 9.19 -2.93
N PHE A 71 -14.71 8.55 -3.13
CA PHE A 71 -14.81 7.23 -3.75
C PHE A 71 -15.95 7.26 -4.77
N PRO A 72 -15.69 7.64 -6.03
CA PRO A 72 -16.72 7.77 -7.05
C PRO A 72 -17.45 6.44 -7.31
N LYS A 73 -18.68 6.52 -7.83
CA LYS A 73 -19.52 5.34 -8.10
C LYS A 73 -18.82 4.32 -9.02
N ASP A 74 -18.13 4.79 -10.05
CA ASP A 74 -17.41 3.91 -10.97
C ASP A 74 -16.25 3.17 -10.27
N ALA A 75 -15.55 3.85 -9.36
CA ALA A 75 -14.54 3.21 -8.52
C ALA A 75 -15.17 2.13 -7.62
N GLU A 76 -16.38 2.36 -7.08
CA GLU A 76 -17.09 1.34 -6.28
C GLU A 76 -17.47 0.12 -7.10
N VAL A 77 -17.97 0.34 -8.32
CA VAL A 77 -18.33 -0.75 -9.23
C VAL A 77 -17.10 -1.60 -9.55
N LEU A 78 -15.98 -0.96 -9.89
CA LEU A 78 -14.73 -1.65 -10.18
C LEU A 78 -14.17 -2.38 -8.95
N ALA A 79 -14.15 -1.72 -7.79
CA ALA A 79 -13.69 -2.32 -6.54
C ALA A 79 -14.52 -3.57 -6.18
N LYS A 80 -15.86 -3.49 -6.27
CA LYS A 80 -16.74 -4.64 -5.99
C LYS A 80 -16.53 -5.81 -6.95
N ALA A 81 -16.22 -5.53 -8.22
CA ALA A 81 -16.04 -6.57 -9.22
C ALA A 81 -14.65 -7.23 -9.18
N PHE A 82 -13.61 -6.48 -8.81
CA PHE A 82 -12.21 -6.90 -9.02
C PHE A 82 -11.36 -6.94 -7.74
N TRP A 83 -11.89 -6.54 -6.58
CA TRP A 83 -11.21 -6.70 -5.30
C TRP A 83 -11.85 -7.79 -4.43
N PRO A 84 -11.05 -8.66 -3.77
CA PRO A 84 -9.58 -8.77 -3.86
C PRO A 84 -9.09 -9.19 -5.26
N GLY A 85 -7.99 -8.61 -5.74
CA GLY A 85 -7.44 -8.95 -7.06
C GLY A 85 -6.43 -7.95 -7.62
N PRO A 86 -6.05 -8.13 -8.91
CA PRO A 86 -4.97 -7.38 -9.55
C PRO A 86 -5.32 -5.97 -10.01
N LEU A 87 -6.47 -5.43 -9.57
CA LEU A 87 -6.85 -4.05 -9.87
C LEU A 87 -6.21 -3.07 -8.86
N THR A 88 -5.69 -1.94 -9.35
CA THR A 88 -5.29 -0.81 -8.50
C THR A 88 -6.13 0.40 -8.89
N LEU A 89 -6.70 1.10 -7.90
CA LEU A 89 -7.45 2.33 -8.11
C LEU A 89 -6.64 3.52 -7.62
N VAL A 90 -6.59 4.59 -8.43
CA VAL A 90 -5.97 5.87 -8.08
C VAL A 90 -7.08 6.83 -7.65
N LEU A 91 -7.04 7.26 -6.39
CA LEU A 91 -8.09 8.06 -5.77
C LEU A 91 -7.50 9.30 -5.08
N PRO A 92 -8.24 10.40 -4.93
CA PRO A 92 -7.77 11.57 -4.17
C PRO A 92 -7.39 11.19 -2.73
N LYS A 93 -6.17 11.52 -2.29
CA LYS A 93 -5.65 11.07 -0.98
C LYS A 93 -6.17 11.91 0.17
N LYS A 94 -6.32 11.29 1.35
CA LYS A 94 -6.49 12.01 2.61
C LYS A 94 -5.14 12.50 3.17
N PRO A 95 -5.14 13.56 4.02
CA PRO A 95 -3.91 14.10 4.60
C PRO A 95 -3.08 13.11 5.42
N GLN A 96 -3.71 12.07 5.97
CA GLN A 96 -3.00 11.03 6.72
C GLN A 96 -2.06 10.17 5.86
N VAL A 97 -2.24 10.17 4.53
CA VAL A 97 -1.32 9.49 3.61
C VAL A 97 -0.11 10.41 3.38
N PRO A 98 1.10 10.00 3.80
CA PRO A 98 2.30 10.81 3.64
C PRO A 98 2.58 11.14 2.18
N ASP A 99 3.08 12.34 1.89
CA ASP A 99 3.46 12.75 0.53
C ASP A 99 4.54 11.85 -0.06
N LEU A 100 5.44 11.32 0.79
CA LEU A 100 6.45 10.35 0.38
C LEU A 100 5.83 9.05 -0.18
N THR A 101 4.67 8.63 0.33
CA THR A 101 3.95 7.46 -0.18
C THR A 101 3.39 7.71 -1.58
N THR A 102 3.01 8.96 -1.88
CA THR A 102 2.37 9.35 -3.14
C THR A 102 3.32 10.09 -4.10
N GLY A 103 4.61 10.17 -3.80
CA GLY A 103 5.56 10.94 -4.60
C GLY A 103 5.20 12.43 -4.71
N GLY A 104 4.56 12.98 -3.68
CA GLY A 104 4.05 14.37 -3.65
C GLY A 104 2.71 14.58 -4.37
N MET A 105 2.13 13.54 -4.97
CA MET A 105 0.84 13.66 -5.68
C MET A 105 -0.33 13.81 -4.70
N GLN A 106 -1.41 14.46 -5.17
CA GLN A 106 -2.67 14.59 -4.44
C GLN A 106 -3.57 13.34 -4.52
N SER A 107 -3.09 12.28 -5.14
CA SER A 107 -3.76 10.98 -5.28
C SER A 107 -2.95 9.86 -4.64
N VAL A 108 -3.64 8.79 -4.24
CA VAL A 108 -3.08 7.57 -3.68
C VAL A 108 -3.52 6.38 -4.53
N ALA A 109 -2.60 5.47 -4.83
CA ALA A 109 -2.90 4.20 -5.46
C ALA A 109 -3.22 3.15 -4.39
N ILE A 110 -4.39 2.51 -4.46
CA ILE A 110 -4.88 1.55 -3.46
C ILE A 110 -5.22 0.23 -4.15
N ARG A 111 -4.93 -0.90 -3.49
CA ARG A 111 -5.28 -2.25 -3.94
C ARG A 111 -5.60 -3.17 -2.77
N ILE A 112 -6.56 -4.09 -2.96
CA ILE A 112 -6.78 -5.23 -2.07
C ILE A 112 -6.19 -6.47 -2.77
N PRO A 113 -5.00 -6.95 -2.38
CA PRO A 113 -4.35 -8.08 -3.04
C PRO A 113 -5.10 -9.38 -2.75
N ASN A 114 -5.18 -10.28 -3.74
CA ASN A 114 -5.79 -11.60 -3.58
C ASN A 114 -4.72 -12.67 -3.26
N HIS A 115 -4.09 -12.56 -2.08
CA HIS A 115 -3.10 -13.52 -1.60
C HIS A 115 -3.27 -13.73 -0.08
N PRO A 116 -3.27 -14.98 0.42
CA PRO A 116 -3.39 -15.29 1.84
C PRO A 116 -2.16 -14.87 2.67
#